data_AF-A0A3B0P0U8-F1
#
_entry.id   AF-A0A3B0P0U8-F1
#
_cell.length_a   1.000
_cell.length_b   1.000
_cell.length_c   1.000
_cell.angle_alpha   90.00
_cell.angle_beta   90.00
_cell.angle_gamma   90.00
#
_symmetry.space_group_name_H-M   'P 1'
#
loop_
_entity.id
_entity.type
_entity.pdbx_description
1 polymer ?
#
loop_
_entity_poly.entity_id
_entity_poly.type
_entity_poly.pdbx_seq_one_letter_code
_entity_poly.pdbx_strand_id
1 'polypeptide(L)'
;MFKDEILNKIFPSSLKKLILQKVSIEKQLDAVMQKISINLLDQKNQEKYFKFDKFEDFIKEVLIDTKEEIIVLFAESIKQIKNNKNTFDNTINEIGNELKNVYQIKNERIDAIKYFLSNFIENLDFNQNNKNQLSYQLLDQFAKTILTNLDKNVKINRKFFESLALDNKNAINKNNKLFFELISHIPNKTGLEKDKYNNGMIYLAASLVKIDKFLDPKEISDLNKNKDSLFAFIKNLSEAEGKGSLNKEGKRNLEGFISLAIDDGLDNGLIKSLLDKFGNYVIVSPLTNYIKNNNLEDEILKLNPEKNVKEVITNW
;
A
#
# COMPACT_ATOMS: atom_id res chain seq x y z
N MET A 1 26.29 15.14 -11.26
CA MET A 1 25.13 15.24 -12.17
C MET A 1 24.47 13.88 -12.39
N PHE A 2 25.04 12.95 -13.17
CA PHE A 2 24.41 11.63 -13.42
C PHE A 2 24.21 10.78 -12.14
N LYS A 3 25.23 10.68 -11.28
CA LYS A 3 25.13 10.00 -9.96
C LYS A 3 24.00 10.57 -9.10
N ASP A 4 23.79 11.88 -9.13
CA ASP A 4 22.75 12.57 -8.35
C ASP A 4 21.34 12.29 -8.91
N GLU A 5 21.21 12.19 -10.24
CA GLU A 5 19.95 11.81 -10.90
C GLU A 5 19.56 10.37 -10.56
N ILE A 6 20.52 9.44 -10.64
CA ILE A 6 20.33 8.04 -10.21
C ILE A 6 19.90 7.98 -8.75
N LEU A 7 20.59 8.73 -7.88
CA LEU A 7 20.25 8.80 -6.46
C LEU A 7 18.82 9.32 -6.23
N ASN A 8 18.41 10.37 -6.94
CA ASN A 8 17.06 10.94 -6.82
C ASN A 8 15.97 10.01 -7.38
N LYS A 9 16.30 9.14 -8.34
CA LYS A 9 15.40 8.12 -8.88
C LYS A 9 15.22 6.94 -7.91
N ILE A 10 16.30 6.50 -7.24
CA ILE A 10 16.25 5.42 -6.23
C ILE A 10 15.60 5.93 -4.93
N PHE A 11 15.88 7.18 -4.54
CA PHE A 11 15.36 7.81 -3.32
C PHE A 11 14.48 9.02 -3.64
N PRO A 12 13.18 8.81 -3.89
CA PRO A 12 12.24 9.92 -3.95
C PRO A 12 12.22 10.70 -2.64
N SER A 13 11.78 11.96 -2.69
CA SER A 13 12.02 13.00 -1.68
C SER A 13 11.77 12.59 -0.21
N SER A 14 10.70 11.86 0.10
CA SER A 14 10.44 11.37 1.47
C SER A 14 11.47 10.33 1.91
N LEU A 15 11.82 9.39 1.04
CA LEU A 15 12.82 8.34 1.30
C LEU A 15 14.23 8.93 1.47
N LYS A 16 14.55 9.98 0.70
CA LYS A 16 15.80 10.74 0.82
C LYS A 16 15.96 11.37 2.21
N LYS A 17 14.90 11.95 2.78
CA LYS A 17 14.90 12.46 4.16
C LYS A 17 15.02 11.34 5.18
N LEU A 18 14.26 10.27 5.00
CA LEU A 18 14.23 9.15 5.93
C LEU A 18 15.58 8.43 6.03
N ILE A 19 16.34 8.33 4.93
CA ILE A 19 17.55 7.51 4.85
C ILE A 19 18.82 8.35 4.62
N LEU A 20 18.89 9.12 3.52
CA LEU A 20 20.13 9.76 3.07
C LEU A 20 20.62 10.91 3.96
N GLN A 21 19.74 11.48 4.79
CA GLN A 21 20.13 12.51 5.77
C GLN A 21 20.64 11.91 7.09
N LYS A 22 20.52 10.59 7.28
CA LYS A 22 20.80 9.91 8.56
C LYS A 22 21.99 8.96 8.51
N VAL A 23 22.31 8.43 7.33
CA VAL A 23 23.38 7.44 7.14
C VAL A 23 24.19 7.73 5.88
N SER A 24 25.47 7.37 5.90
CA SER A 24 26.32 7.46 4.72
C SER A 24 26.18 6.19 3.89
N ILE A 25 25.77 6.35 2.64
CA ILE A 25 25.58 5.24 1.70
C ILE A 25 26.52 5.32 0.50
N GLU A 26 27.53 6.20 0.56
CA GLU A 26 28.34 6.56 -0.59
C GLU A 26 29.02 5.35 -1.23
N LYS A 27 29.58 4.45 -0.41
CA LYS A 27 30.19 3.20 -0.87
C LYS A 27 29.20 2.29 -1.62
N GLN A 28 27.97 2.16 -1.13
CA GLN A 28 26.95 1.32 -1.77
C GLN A 28 26.39 1.98 -3.03
N LEU A 29 26.26 3.31 -3.03
CA LEU A 29 25.90 4.06 -4.21
C LEU A 29 26.98 3.95 -5.29
N ASP A 30 28.27 3.97 -4.92
CA ASP A 30 29.37 3.75 -5.86
C ASP A 30 29.31 2.35 -6.47
N ALA A 31 28.92 1.32 -5.71
CA ALA A 31 28.71 -0.02 -6.27
C ALA A 31 27.57 -0.04 -7.30
N VAL A 32 26.46 0.66 -7.04
CA VAL A 32 25.38 0.85 -8.04
C VAL A 32 25.92 1.56 -9.29
N MET A 33 26.67 2.64 -9.11
CA MET A 33 27.25 3.40 -10.24
C MET A 33 28.26 2.56 -11.04
N GLN A 34 29.08 1.76 -10.36
CA GLN A 34 30.02 0.85 -11.02
C GLN A 34 29.28 -0.19 -11.85
N LYS A 35 28.18 -0.75 -11.33
CA LYS A 35 27.36 -1.71 -12.07
C LYS A 35 26.71 -1.06 -13.30
N ILE A 36 26.18 0.15 -13.16
CA ILE A 36 25.65 0.93 -14.29
C ILE A 36 26.74 1.12 -15.35
N SER A 37 27.93 1.58 -14.95
CA SER A 37 29.04 1.80 -15.88
C SER A 37 29.45 0.52 -16.61
N ILE A 38 29.55 -0.61 -15.91
CA ILE A 38 29.87 -1.91 -16.53
C ILE A 38 28.77 -2.29 -17.55
N ASN A 39 27.50 -2.17 -17.17
CA ASN A 39 26.40 -2.50 -18.06
C ASN A 39 26.36 -1.57 -19.29
N LEU A 40 26.67 -0.29 -19.12
CA LEU A 40 26.74 0.69 -20.22
C LEU A 40 27.95 0.48 -21.14
N LEU A 41 28.98 -0.27 -20.72
CA LEU A 41 30.13 -0.64 -21.57
C LEU A 41 29.92 -1.99 -22.27
N ASP A 42 28.92 -2.77 -21.86
CA ASP A 42 28.57 -4.03 -22.49
C ASP A 42 27.68 -3.78 -23.72
N GLN A 43 28.11 -4.26 -24.89
CA GLN A 43 27.44 -4.00 -26.17
C GLN A 43 25.99 -4.49 -26.20
N LYS A 44 25.71 -5.67 -25.63
CA LYS A 44 24.36 -6.24 -25.62
C LYS A 44 23.40 -5.42 -24.74
N ASN A 45 23.89 -4.94 -23.62
CA ASN A 45 23.14 -4.05 -22.73
C ASN A 45 22.96 -2.65 -23.33
N GLN A 46 23.96 -2.11 -24.03
CA GLN A 46 23.81 -0.86 -24.78
C GLN A 46 22.65 -0.94 -25.78
N GLU A 47 22.60 -1.98 -26.62
CA GLU A 47 21.50 -2.18 -27.57
C GLU A 47 20.13 -2.25 -26.86
N LYS A 48 20.10 -2.85 -25.66
CA LYS A 48 18.89 -2.90 -24.82
C LYS A 48 18.46 -1.53 -24.32
N TYR A 49 19.39 -0.67 -23.92
CA TYR A 49 19.08 0.63 -23.28
C TYR A 49 18.88 1.76 -24.29
N PHE A 50 19.71 1.84 -25.34
CA PHE A 50 19.70 2.94 -26.31
C PHE A 50 18.59 2.83 -27.35
N LYS A 51 17.77 1.77 -27.32
CA LYS A 51 16.53 1.68 -28.09
C LYS A 51 15.42 2.61 -27.57
N PHE A 52 15.59 3.19 -26.38
CA PHE A 52 14.61 4.08 -25.78
C PHE A 52 14.98 5.54 -26.06
N ASP A 53 14.11 6.25 -26.76
CA ASP A 53 14.32 7.66 -27.12
C ASP A 53 14.11 8.63 -25.94
N LYS A 54 13.46 8.15 -24.86
CA LYS A 54 13.20 8.92 -23.64
C LYS A 54 14.21 8.55 -22.57
N PHE A 55 14.82 9.57 -21.96
CA PHE A 55 15.79 9.40 -20.88
C PHE A 55 15.19 8.63 -19.69
N GLU A 56 13.92 8.86 -19.36
CA GLU A 56 13.24 8.16 -18.28
C GLU A 56 13.16 6.64 -18.52
N ASP A 57 12.78 6.24 -19.74
CA ASP A 57 12.67 4.83 -20.11
C ASP A 57 14.06 4.17 -20.17
N PHE A 58 15.07 4.90 -20.65
CA PHE A 58 16.48 4.48 -20.59
C PHE A 58 16.93 4.23 -19.14
N ILE A 59 16.73 5.19 -18.23
CA ILE A 59 17.15 5.09 -16.83
C ILE A 59 16.42 3.96 -16.12
N LYS A 60 15.12 3.81 -16.38
CA LYS A 60 14.34 2.72 -15.80
C LYS A 60 14.94 1.36 -16.14
N GLU A 61 15.33 1.16 -17.40
CA GLU A 61 15.86 -0.12 -17.84
C GLU A 61 17.28 -0.39 -17.32
N VAL A 62 18.11 0.66 -17.23
CA VAL A 62 19.41 0.61 -16.54
C VAL A 62 19.23 0.19 -15.08
N LEU A 63 18.26 0.78 -14.37
CA LEU A 63 18.03 0.50 -12.95
C LEU A 63 17.41 -0.87 -12.68
N ILE A 64 16.68 -1.45 -13.64
CA ILE A 64 16.21 -2.84 -13.56
C ILE A 64 17.39 -3.81 -13.50
N ASP A 65 18.43 -3.58 -14.29
CA ASP A 65 19.62 -4.44 -14.34
C ASP A 65 20.61 -4.19 -13.18
N THR A 66 20.37 -3.17 -12.36
CA THR A 66 21.15 -2.88 -11.13
C THR A 66 20.34 -3.09 -9.84
N LYS A 67 19.17 -3.73 -9.94
CA LYS A 67 18.25 -3.95 -8.81
C LYS A 67 18.91 -4.67 -7.63
N GLU A 68 19.82 -5.61 -7.86
CA GLU A 68 20.49 -6.33 -6.76
C GLU A 68 21.38 -5.38 -5.95
N GLU A 69 22.15 -4.53 -6.60
CA GLU A 69 22.98 -3.51 -5.95
C GLU A 69 22.10 -2.47 -5.21
N ILE A 70 20.92 -2.15 -5.75
CA ILE A 70 19.94 -1.30 -5.07
C ILE A 70 19.40 -1.97 -3.78
N ILE A 71 19.10 -3.27 -3.82
CA ILE A 71 18.67 -4.03 -2.63
C ILE A 71 19.78 -4.03 -1.56
N VAL A 72 21.04 -4.23 -1.97
CA VAL A 72 22.20 -4.15 -1.09
C VAL A 72 22.30 -2.78 -0.44
N LEU A 73 22.16 -1.72 -1.23
CA LEU A 73 22.18 -0.34 -0.76
C LEU A 73 21.09 -0.09 0.29
N PHE A 74 19.85 -0.58 0.09
CA PHE A 74 18.79 -0.45 1.10
C PHE A 74 19.09 -1.25 2.37
N ALA A 75 19.57 -2.50 2.24
CA ALA A 75 19.90 -3.34 3.38
C ALA A 75 20.98 -2.70 4.27
N GLU A 76 22.05 -2.19 3.66
CA GLU A 76 23.13 -1.52 4.39
C GLU A 76 22.67 -0.20 5.02
N SER A 77 21.81 0.55 4.34
CA SER A 77 21.20 1.76 4.90
C SER A 77 20.42 1.44 6.19
N ILE A 78 19.59 0.40 6.16
CA ILE A 78 18.79 -0.01 7.32
C ILE A 78 19.70 -0.53 8.45
N LYS A 79 20.73 -1.32 8.14
CA LYS A 79 21.72 -1.77 9.14
C LYS A 79 22.38 -0.59 9.85
N GLN A 80 22.81 0.43 9.10
CA GLN A 80 23.42 1.62 9.70
C GLN A 80 22.43 2.38 10.59
N ILE A 81 21.17 2.53 10.16
CA ILE A 81 20.11 3.16 10.98
C ILE A 81 19.91 2.38 12.28
N LYS A 82 19.84 1.05 12.21
CA LYS A 82 19.65 0.16 13.37
C LYS A 82 20.79 0.26 14.40
N ASN A 83 22.02 0.47 13.94
CA ASN A 83 23.20 0.52 14.81
C ASN A 83 23.23 1.75 15.74
N ASN A 84 22.40 2.78 15.46
CA ASN A 84 22.28 3.96 16.32
C ASN A 84 20.85 4.08 16.84
N LYS A 85 20.65 3.78 18.13
CA LYS A 85 19.31 3.75 18.76
C LYS A 85 18.53 5.06 18.59
N ASN A 86 19.16 6.22 18.79
CA ASN A 86 18.49 7.51 18.63
C ASN A 86 18.05 7.74 17.17
N THR A 87 18.90 7.39 16.21
CA THR A 87 18.60 7.49 14.78
C THR A 87 17.49 6.53 14.37
N PHE A 88 17.52 5.31 14.92
CA PHE A 88 16.49 4.30 14.73
C PHE A 88 15.14 4.77 15.26
N ASP A 89 15.06 5.19 16.53
CA ASP A 89 13.82 5.64 17.16
C ASP A 89 13.22 6.87 16.45
N ASN A 90 14.06 7.83 16.06
CA ASN A 90 13.63 8.98 15.25
C ASN A 90 13.09 8.55 13.87
N THR A 91 13.75 7.58 13.22
CA THR A 91 13.30 7.06 11.93
C THR A 91 11.96 6.34 12.05
N ILE A 92 11.75 5.53 13.09
CA ILE A 92 10.46 4.88 13.35
C ILE A 92 9.37 5.94 13.59
N ASN A 93 9.67 7.00 14.34
CA ASN A 93 8.73 8.09 14.58
C ASN A 93 8.34 8.82 13.29
N GLU A 94 9.31 9.14 12.44
CA GLU A 94 9.06 9.77 11.14
C GLU A 94 8.24 8.86 10.21
N ILE A 95 8.57 7.57 10.11
CA ILE A 95 7.78 6.60 9.35
C ILE A 95 6.35 6.54 9.88
N GLY A 96 6.17 6.46 11.20
CA GLY A 96 4.84 6.45 11.81
C GLY A 96 4.05 7.72 11.48
N ASN A 97 4.67 8.90 11.56
CA ASN A 97 4.02 10.16 11.22
C ASN A 97 3.66 10.24 9.72
N GLU A 98 4.52 9.75 8.83
CA GLU A 98 4.20 9.63 7.41
C GLU A 98 3.03 8.70 7.16
N LEU A 99 3.02 7.50 7.76
CA LEU A 99 1.91 6.53 7.65
C LEU A 99 0.61 7.13 8.14
N LYS A 100 0.63 7.77 9.30
CA LYS A 100 -0.50 8.50 9.88
C LYS A 100 -1.08 9.51 8.88
N ASN A 101 -0.23 10.32 8.25
CA ASN A 101 -0.68 11.34 7.30
C ASN A 101 -1.16 10.74 5.97
N VAL A 102 -0.52 9.66 5.49
CA VAL A 102 -0.84 9.04 4.19
C VAL A 102 -2.16 8.24 4.26
N TYR A 103 -2.41 7.59 5.39
CA TYR A 103 -3.54 6.70 5.60
C TYR A 103 -4.59 7.23 6.59
N GLN A 104 -4.43 8.45 7.11
CA GLN A 104 -5.37 9.09 8.05
C GLN A 104 -5.62 8.24 9.32
N ILE A 105 -4.55 7.65 9.85
CA ILE A 105 -4.63 6.75 11.01
C ILE A 105 -4.96 7.54 12.28
N LYS A 106 -5.92 7.04 13.07
CA LYS A 106 -6.30 7.62 14.37
C LYS A 106 -5.12 7.61 15.36
N ASN A 107 -5.04 8.61 16.24
CA ASN A 107 -3.90 8.82 17.14
C ASN A 107 -3.65 7.63 18.07
N GLU A 108 -4.72 7.05 18.62
CA GLU A 108 -4.65 5.93 19.54
C GLU A 108 -4.08 4.65 18.91
N ARG A 109 -4.05 4.56 17.58
CA ARG A 109 -3.50 3.41 16.84
C ARG A 109 -2.03 3.58 16.47
N ILE A 110 -1.53 4.81 16.38
CA ILE A 110 -0.20 5.04 15.81
C ILE A 110 0.93 4.51 16.70
N ASP A 111 0.76 4.52 18.02
CA ASP A 111 1.79 4.05 18.95
C ASP A 111 1.98 2.53 18.86
N ALA A 112 0.90 1.78 18.68
CA ALA A 112 0.98 0.35 18.42
C ALA A 112 1.67 0.06 17.08
N ILE A 113 1.36 0.83 16.02
CA ILE A 113 2.02 0.69 14.71
C ILE A 113 3.52 0.98 14.82
N LYS A 114 3.92 2.05 15.51
CA LYS A 114 5.33 2.37 15.76
C LYS A 114 6.02 1.26 16.55
N TYR A 115 5.36 0.70 17.56
CA TYR A 115 5.86 -0.43 18.33
C TYR A 115 6.08 -1.68 17.46
N PHE A 116 5.13 -1.98 16.58
CA PHE A 116 5.26 -3.04 15.58
C PHE A 116 6.47 -2.78 14.67
N LEU A 117 6.56 -1.61 14.03
CA LEU A 117 7.63 -1.27 13.09
C LEU A 117 9.02 -1.31 13.74
N SER A 118 9.14 -0.77 14.96
CA SER A 118 10.38 -0.79 15.74
C SER A 118 10.84 -2.23 15.96
N ASN A 119 10.00 -3.08 16.56
CA ASN A 119 10.39 -4.46 16.85
C ASN A 119 10.57 -5.29 15.57
N PHE A 120 9.78 -5.05 14.53
CA PHE A 120 9.92 -5.73 13.25
C PHE A 120 11.28 -5.42 12.62
N ILE A 121 11.59 -4.15 12.37
CA ILE A 121 12.83 -3.72 11.68
C ILE A 121 14.06 -4.05 12.51
N GLU A 122 14.00 -3.90 13.84
CA GLU A 122 15.09 -4.27 14.74
C GLU A 122 15.46 -5.75 14.64
N ASN A 123 14.49 -6.64 14.41
CA ASN A 123 14.71 -8.08 14.28
C ASN A 123 14.93 -8.57 12.84
N LEU A 124 14.85 -7.70 11.84
CA LEU A 124 15.22 -8.06 10.48
C LEU A 124 16.73 -8.24 10.36
N ASP A 125 17.17 -9.46 10.09
CA ASP A 125 18.52 -9.72 9.61
C ASP A 125 18.53 -9.65 8.07
N PHE A 126 19.58 -9.06 7.49
CA PHE A 126 19.69 -8.89 6.05
C PHE A 126 20.85 -9.73 5.53
N ASN A 127 20.54 -10.99 5.23
CA ASN A 127 21.47 -11.91 4.58
C ASN A 127 21.26 -11.88 3.06
N GLN A 128 22.21 -11.28 2.33
CA GLN A 128 22.17 -11.18 0.87
C GLN A 128 22.24 -12.53 0.16
N ASN A 129 22.77 -13.56 0.84
CA ASN A 129 22.88 -14.91 0.30
C ASN A 129 21.58 -15.72 0.46
N ASN A 130 20.65 -15.26 1.32
CA ASN A 130 19.39 -15.96 1.54
C ASN A 130 18.20 -15.16 0.98
N LYS A 131 17.95 -15.32 -0.33
CA LYS A 131 16.84 -14.65 -1.03
C LYS A 131 15.45 -15.09 -0.59
N ASN A 132 15.35 -16.16 0.21
CA ASN A 132 14.09 -16.65 0.78
C ASN A 132 13.78 -16.02 2.13
N GLN A 133 14.68 -15.22 2.70
CA GLN A 133 14.42 -14.52 3.95
C GLN A 133 13.40 -13.40 3.75
N LEU A 134 12.44 -13.28 4.67
CA LEU A 134 11.39 -12.26 4.66
C LEU A 134 11.94 -10.84 4.43
N SER A 135 13.05 -10.50 5.09
CA SER A 135 13.74 -9.22 4.93
C SER A 135 14.18 -8.94 3.49
N TYR A 136 14.82 -9.91 2.83
CA TYR A 136 15.27 -9.79 1.44
C TYR A 136 14.08 -9.68 0.49
N GLN A 137 13.04 -10.51 0.69
CA GLN A 137 11.86 -10.50 -0.16
C GLN A 137 11.09 -9.17 -0.07
N LEU A 138 11.00 -8.57 1.12
CA LEU A 138 10.43 -7.22 1.31
C LEU A 138 11.25 -6.15 0.59
N LEU A 139 12.59 -6.22 0.68
CA LEU A 139 13.47 -5.28 -0.04
C LEU A 139 13.40 -5.45 -1.56
N ASP A 140 13.37 -6.68 -2.07
CA ASP A 140 13.17 -6.95 -3.50
C ASP A 140 11.86 -6.37 -4.00
N GLN A 141 10.77 -6.55 -3.23
CA GLN A 141 9.47 -5.99 -3.59
C GLN A 141 9.43 -4.47 -3.49
N PHE A 142 10.12 -3.88 -2.50
CA PHE A 142 10.25 -2.44 -2.36
C PHE A 142 11.04 -1.83 -3.52
N ALA A 143 12.20 -2.42 -3.86
CA ALA A 143 13.01 -2.00 -5.00
C ALA A 143 12.22 -2.10 -6.30
N LYS A 144 11.55 -3.21 -6.56
CA LYS A 144 10.63 -3.35 -7.71
C LYS A 144 9.60 -2.23 -7.74
N THR A 145 8.94 -1.96 -6.61
CA THR A 145 7.92 -0.91 -6.53
C THR A 145 8.46 0.46 -6.94
N ILE A 146 9.67 0.82 -6.51
CA ILE A 146 10.34 2.07 -6.92
C ILE A 146 10.58 2.06 -8.42
N LEU A 147 11.20 1.00 -8.94
CA LEU A 147 11.59 0.89 -10.36
C LEU A 147 10.39 0.92 -11.32
N THR A 148 9.25 0.34 -10.94
CA THR A 148 8.03 0.38 -11.78
C THR A 148 7.32 1.75 -11.75
N ASN A 149 7.71 2.66 -10.84
CA ASN A 149 7.03 3.94 -10.60
C ASN A 149 7.95 5.17 -10.65
N LEU A 150 9.14 5.06 -11.24
CA LEU A 150 10.16 6.12 -11.31
C LEU A 150 9.69 7.46 -11.90
N ASP A 151 8.67 7.44 -12.75
CA ASP A 151 8.21 8.61 -13.52
C ASP A 151 6.86 9.12 -13.04
N LYS A 152 6.37 8.60 -11.91
CA LYS A 152 5.08 8.99 -11.35
C LYS A 152 5.32 9.74 -10.05
N ASN A 153 4.66 10.89 -9.88
CA ASN A 153 4.60 11.58 -8.59
C ASN A 153 3.65 10.80 -7.64
N VAL A 154 4.08 9.61 -7.22
CA VAL A 154 3.29 8.68 -6.41
C VAL A 154 3.91 8.48 -5.04
N LYS A 155 3.05 8.27 -4.05
CA LYS A 155 3.46 7.88 -2.70
C LYS A 155 3.96 6.43 -2.73
N ILE A 156 5.28 6.23 -2.86
CA ILE A 156 5.90 4.89 -2.99
C ILE A 156 5.52 3.94 -1.86
N ASN A 157 5.53 4.42 -0.60
CA ASN A 157 5.10 3.61 0.55
C ASN A 157 3.71 3.02 0.35
N ARG A 158 2.79 3.80 -0.24
CA ARG A 158 1.45 3.32 -0.56
C ARG A 158 1.44 2.27 -1.65
N LYS A 159 2.18 2.49 -2.74
CA LYS A 159 2.27 1.52 -3.83
C LYS A 159 2.89 0.20 -3.40
N PHE A 160 3.86 0.24 -2.49
CA PHE A 160 4.49 -0.94 -1.94
C PHE A 160 3.49 -1.81 -1.18
N PHE A 161 2.75 -1.22 -0.23
CA PHE A 161 1.73 -1.95 0.52
C PHE A 161 0.55 -2.39 -0.34
N GLU A 162 0.08 -1.57 -1.29
CA GLU A 162 -0.95 -1.97 -2.27
C GLU A 162 -0.46 -3.18 -3.11
N SER A 163 0.82 -3.21 -3.49
CA SER A 163 1.41 -4.30 -4.27
C SER A 163 1.53 -5.60 -3.47
N LEU A 164 1.78 -5.52 -2.17
CA LEU A 164 1.82 -6.67 -1.26
C LEU A 164 0.43 -7.26 -1.02
N ALA A 165 -0.56 -6.40 -0.73
CA ALA A 165 -1.85 -6.83 -0.23
C ALA A 165 -2.94 -6.93 -1.31
N LEU A 166 -2.97 -6.03 -2.29
CA LEU A 166 -4.15 -5.77 -3.14
C LEU A 166 -3.97 -6.16 -4.62
N ASP A 167 -2.75 -6.42 -5.08
CA ASP A 167 -2.48 -6.66 -6.51
C ASP A 167 -2.79 -8.10 -6.93
N ASN A 168 -4.06 -8.51 -6.91
CA ASN A 168 -4.47 -9.85 -7.32
C ASN A 168 -5.87 -9.86 -7.93
N LYS A 169 -5.95 -10.30 -9.18
CA LYS A 169 -7.22 -10.40 -9.92
C LYS A 169 -7.90 -11.76 -9.76
N ASN A 170 -7.16 -12.87 -9.56
CA ASN A 170 -7.73 -14.22 -9.70
C ASN A 170 -7.17 -15.32 -8.75
N ALA A 171 -5.99 -15.20 -8.14
CA ALA A 171 -5.40 -16.22 -7.25
C ALA A 171 -4.18 -15.72 -6.44
N ILE A 172 -3.99 -16.18 -5.19
CA ILE A 172 -2.85 -15.79 -4.31
C ILE A 172 -1.51 -15.84 -5.06
N ASN A 173 -0.88 -14.67 -5.23
CA ASN A 173 0.41 -14.54 -5.91
C ASN A 173 1.60 -14.45 -4.91
N LYS A 174 2.82 -14.30 -5.44
CA LYS A 174 4.04 -14.21 -4.61
C LYS A 174 4.03 -13.01 -3.65
N ASN A 175 3.46 -11.88 -4.05
CA ASN A 175 3.41 -10.68 -3.21
C ASN A 175 2.43 -10.87 -2.05
N ASN A 176 1.31 -11.54 -2.30
CA ASN A 176 0.35 -11.89 -1.24
C ASN A 176 0.94 -12.91 -0.26
N LYS A 177 1.69 -13.91 -0.74
CA LYS A 177 2.42 -14.83 0.15
C LYS A 177 3.39 -14.08 1.05
N LEU A 178 4.13 -13.12 0.49
CA LEU A 178 5.02 -12.25 1.25
C LEU A 178 4.28 -11.41 2.30
N PHE A 179 3.09 -10.89 1.95
CA PHE A 179 2.20 -10.23 2.91
C PHE A 179 1.74 -11.19 4.03
N PHE A 180 1.40 -12.44 3.70
CA PHE A 180 0.99 -13.45 4.68
C PHE A 180 2.12 -13.85 5.61
N GLU A 181 3.34 -13.97 5.09
CA GLU A 181 4.54 -14.17 5.90
C GLU A 181 4.80 -12.98 6.83
N LEU A 182 4.63 -11.75 6.34
CA LEU A 182 4.74 -10.53 7.17
C LEU A 182 3.71 -10.55 8.31
N ILE A 183 2.44 -10.84 8.04
CA ILE A 183 1.41 -10.82 9.11
C ILE A 183 1.49 -12.02 10.06
N SER A 184 2.21 -13.06 9.66
CA SER A 184 2.46 -14.25 10.48
C SER A 184 3.76 -14.16 11.28
N HIS A 185 4.56 -13.10 11.07
CA HIS A 185 5.88 -12.96 11.65
C HIS A 185 5.83 -12.38 13.07
N ILE A 186 6.29 -13.17 14.04
CA ILE A 186 6.55 -12.72 15.40
C ILE A 186 8.06 -12.81 15.65
N PRO A 187 8.71 -11.68 15.98
CA PRO A 187 10.12 -11.68 16.32
C PRO A 187 10.41 -12.55 17.53
N ASN A 188 11.50 -13.32 17.47
CA ASN A 188 11.99 -14.07 18.63
C ASN A 188 12.86 -13.15 19.50
N LYS A 189 12.22 -12.28 20.30
CA LYS A 189 12.87 -11.27 21.13
C LYS A 189 12.35 -11.31 22.57
N THR A 190 13.27 -11.24 23.53
CA THR A 190 12.97 -11.11 24.96
C THR A 190 12.30 -9.77 25.25
N GLY A 191 11.20 -9.77 26.02
CA GLY A 191 10.49 -8.55 26.41
C GLY A 191 9.54 -7.97 25.34
N LEU A 192 9.23 -8.75 24.29
CA LEU A 192 8.22 -8.36 23.30
C LEU A 192 6.81 -8.41 23.92
N GLU A 193 6.11 -7.28 23.94
CA GLU A 193 4.68 -7.20 24.25
C GLU A 193 3.88 -7.69 23.05
N LYS A 194 3.62 -8.99 23.00
CA LYS A 194 3.03 -9.67 21.84
C LYS A 194 1.69 -9.06 21.39
N ASP A 195 0.79 -8.76 22.32
CA ASP A 195 -0.51 -8.18 21.95
C ASP A 195 -0.38 -6.78 21.35
N LYS A 196 0.51 -5.94 21.89
CA LYS A 196 0.78 -4.61 21.33
C LYS A 196 1.43 -4.69 19.95
N TYR A 197 2.35 -5.63 19.75
CA TYR A 197 2.96 -5.92 18.46
C TYR A 197 1.91 -6.35 17.42
N ASN A 198 1.07 -7.33 17.77
CA ASN A 198 0.01 -7.84 16.90
C ASN A 198 -1.02 -6.74 16.57
N ASN A 199 -1.44 -5.94 17.55
CA ASN A 199 -2.36 -4.83 17.33
C ASN A 199 -1.79 -3.78 16.38
N GLY A 200 -0.50 -3.43 16.52
CA GLY A 200 0.16 -2.50 15.61
C GLY A 200 0.14 -2.98 14.15
N MET A 201 0.36 -4.26 13.94
CA MET A 201 0.30 -4.88 12.62
C MET A 201 -1.12 -4.92 12.05
N ILE A 202 -2.11 -5.29 12.87
CA ILE A 202 -3.54 -5.28 12.51
C ILE A 202 -3.96 -3.87 12.11
N TYR A 203 -3.63 -2.85 12.91
CA TYR A 203 -3.94 -1.45 12.63
C TYR A 203 -3.29 -0.95 11.35
N LEU A 204 -2.02 -1.29 11.12
CA LEU A 204 -1.34 -0.92 9.89
C LEU A 204 -2.02 -1.56 8.68
N ALA A 205 -2.28 -2.86 8.73
CA ALA A 205 -2.93 -3.61 7.66
C ALA A 205 -4.34 -3.06 7.35
N ALA A 206 -5.16 -2.82 8.39
CA ALA A 206 -6.50 -2.23 8.24
C ALA A 206 -6.45 -0.86 7.57
N SER A 207 -5.47 -0.03 7.96
CA SER A 207 -5.27 1.31 7.38
C SER A 207 -4.89 1.29 5.90
N LEU A 208 -4.42 0.17 5.36
CA LEU A 208 -4.14 0.01 3.92
C LEU A 208 -5.43 -0.01 3.08
N VAL A 209 -6.54 -0.43 3.69
CA VAL A 209 -7.85 -0.48 3.06
C VAL A 209 -8.54 0.87 3.31
N LYS A 210 -8.74 1.64 2.26
CA LYS A 210 -9.47 2.92 2.34
C LYS A 210 -10.97 2.69 2.42
N ILE A 211 -11.42 2.23 3.57
CA ILE A 211 -12.84 2.00 3.86
C ILE A 211 -13.62 3.30 3.61
N ASP A 212 -13.10 4.45 4.02
CA ASP A 212 -13.69 5.77 3.79
C ASP A 212 -13.85 6.12 2.29
N LYS A 213 -12.95 5.67 1.40
CA LYS A 213 -13.17 5.82 -0.07
C LYS A 213 -14.20 4.85 -0.64
N PHE A 214 -14.40 3.72 0.01
CA PHE A 214 -15.49 2.79 -0.30
C PHE A 214 -16.84 3.37 0.16
N LEU A 215 -16.82 4.17 1.23
CA LEU A 215 -17.99 4.81 1.84
C LEU A 215 -18.41 6.12 1.17
N ASP A 216 -17.45 6.86 0.63
CA ASP A 216 -17.66 8.12 -0.10
C ASP A 216 -17.15 8.08 -1.56
N PRO A 217 -17.69 7.17 -2.40
CA PRO A 217 -17.46 7.18 -3.83
C PRO A 217 -18.13 8.42 -4.44
N LYS A 218 -17.34 9.20 -5.17
CA LYS A 218 -17.85 10.39 -5.89
C LYS A 218 -18.59 10.01 -7.16
N GLU A 219 -18.27 8.86 -7.74
CA GLU A 219 -18.93 8.28 -8.89
C GLU A 219 -19.22 6.77 -8.71
N ILE A 220 -20.19 6.23 -9.45
CA ILE A 220 -20.48 4.78 -9.46
C ILE A 220 -19.27 3.95 -9.93
N SER A 221 -18.42 4.53 -10.78
CA SER A 221 -17.17 3.92 -11.24
C SER A 221 -16.16 3.70 -10.09
N ASP A 222 -16.20 4.55 -9.07
CA ASP A 222 -15.36 4.44 -7.86
C ASP A 222 -15.83 3.31 -6.95
N LEU A 223 -17.15 3.09 -6.85
CA LEU A 223 -17.70 1.93 -6.15
C LEU A 223 -17.20 0.63 -6.75
N ASN A 224 -17.28 0.48 -8.08
CA ASN A 224 -16.86 -0.75 -8.74
C ASN A 224 -15.35 -1.02 -8.56
N LYS A 225 -14.49 0.00 -8.72
CA LYS A 225 -13.04 -0.15 -8.51
C LYS A 225 -12.65 -0.44 -7.04
N ASN A 226 -13.31 0.22 -6.09
CA ASN A 226 -12.99 0.06 -4.67
C ASN A 226 -13.57 -1.26 -4.11
N LYS A 227 -14.74 -1.68 -4.62
CA LYS A 227 -15.34 -3.00 -4.40
C LYS A 227 -14.35 -4.09 -4.79
N ASP A 228 -13.81 -4.06 -6.00
CA ASP A 228 -12.87 -5.09 -6.45
C ASP A 228 -11.63 -5.19 -5.56
N SER A 229 -11.12 -4.07 -5.03
CA SER A 229 -9.96 -4.08 -4.14
C SER A 229 -10.27 -4.69 -2.77
N LEU A 230 -11.41 -4.31 -2.15
CA LEU A 230 -11.85 -4.86 -0.87
C LEU A 230 -12.24 -6.33 -0.98
N PHE A 231 -13.02 -6.69 -2.01
CA PHE A 231 -13.43 -8.07 -2.25
C PHE A 231 -12.27 -8.95 -2.69
N ALA A 232 -11.34 -8.47 -3.53
CA ALA A 232 -10.13 -9.23 -3.85
C ALA A 232 -9.29 -9.42 -2.59
N PHE A 233 -9.15 -8.39 -1.77
CA PHE A 233 -8.42 -8.51 -0.52
C PHE A 233 -9.07 -9.51 0.45
N ILE A 234 -10.37 -9.39 0.76
CA ILE A 234 -11.13 -10.34 1.59
C ILE A 234 -11.10 -11.75 1.00
N LYS A 235 -11.26 -11.90 -0.32
CA LYS A 235 -11.15 -13.19 -1.02
C LYS A 235 -9.75 -13.78 -0.85
N ASN A 236 -8.68 -12.98 -1.00
CA ASN A 236 -7.31 -13.44 -0.80
C ASN A 236 -7.07 -13.88 0.64
N LEU A 237 -7.61 -13.13 1.60
CA LEU A 237 -7.56 -13.46 3.02
C LEU A 237 -8.26 -14.81 3.30
N SER A 238 -9.46 -15.00 2.76
CA SER A 238 -10.24 -16.23 2.91
C SER A 238 -9.58 -17.43 2.20
N GLU A 239 -9.03 -17.24 1.00
CA GLU A 239 -8.31 -18.30 0.29
C GLU A 239 -7.01 -18.71 1.01
N ALA A 240 -6.34 -17.79 1.70
CA ALA A 240 -5.10 -18.06 2.42
C ALA A 240 -5.34 -18.98 3.63
N GLU A 241 -6.47 -18.80 4.30
CA GLU A 241 -6.92 -19.68 5.38
C GLU A 241 -7.19 -21.10 4.88
N GLY A 242 -7.94 -21.23 3.78
CA GLY A 242 -8.30 -22.53 3.19
C GLY A 242 -7.12 -23.30 2.59
N LYS A 243 -6.06 -22.61 2.14
CA LYS A 243 -4.87 -23.22 1.52
C LYS A 243 -3.72 -23.49 2.50
N GLY A 244 -3.92 -23.28 3.82
CA GLY A 244 -2.89 -23.50 4.84
C GLY A 244 -1.68 -22.56 4.72
N SER A 245 -1.87 -21.38 4.12
CA SER A 245 -0.78 -20.40 3.90
C SER A 245 -0.52 -19.50 5.11
N LEU A 246 -1.25 -19.69 6.21
CA LEU A 246 -1.16 -18.92 7.45
C LEU A 246 -0.93 -19.87 8.64
N ASN A 247 -0.02 -19.48 9.53
CA ASN A 247 0.12 -20.13 10.84
C ASN A 247 -0.99 -19.65 11.80
N LYS A 248 -1.05 -20.19 13.02
CA LYS A 248 -2.08 -19.84 14.02
C LYS A 248 -2.15 -18.33 14.30
N GLU A 249 -1.01 -17.65 14.33
CA GLU A 249 -0.92 -16.22 14.61
C GLU A 249 -1.34 -15.40 13.39
N GLY A 250 -0.91 -15.80 12.20
CA GLY A 250 -1.38 -15.24 10.93
C GLY A 250 -2.90 -15.28 10.82
N LYS A 251 -3.55 -16.39 11.21
CA LYS A 251 -5.02 -16.51 11.25
C LYS A 251 -5.67 -15.56 12.26
N ARG A 252 -5.18 -15.50 13.50
CA ARG A 252 -5.72 -14.59 14.52
C ARG A 252 -5.58 -13.12 14.09
N ASN A 253 -4.44 -12.77 13.50
CA ASN A 253 -4.19 -11.43 13.01
C ASN A 253 -5.05 -11.09 11.79
N LEU A 254 -5.31 -12.08 10.93
CA LEU A 254 -6.23 -11.97 9.81
C LEU A 254 -7.66 -11.65 10.28
N GLU A 255 -8.17 -12.42 11.24
CA GLU A 255 -9.50 -12.20 11.84
C GLU A 255 -9.59 -10.81 12.48
N GLY A 256 -8.56 -10.41 13.24
CA GLY A 256 -8.49 -9.08 13.83
C GLY A 256 -8.46 -7.94 12.81
N PHE A 257 -7.75 -8.14 11.69
CA PHE A 257 -7.80 -7.22 10.55
C PHE A 257 -9.24 -7.11 9.99
N ILE A 258 -9.91 -8.25 9.74
CA ILE A 258 -11.23 -8.28 9.11
C ILE A 258 -12.25 -7.61 10.02
N SER A 259 -12.24 -7.97 11.31
CA SER A 259 -13.12 -7.37 12.30
C SER A 259 -12.94 -5.86 12.34
N LEU A 260 -11.71 -5.37 12.47
CA LEU A 260 -11.46 -3.93 12.56
C LEU A 260 -11.88 -3.18 11.27
N ALA A 261 -11.65 -3.78 10.11
CA ALA A 261 -12.08 -3.19 8.84
C ALA A 261 -13.62 -3.14 8.72
N ILE A 262 -14.32 -4.14 9.25
CA ILE A 262 -15.79 -4.13 9.32
C ILE A 262 -16.26 -3.09 10.34
N ASP A 263 -15.69 -3.08 11.54
CA ASP A 263 -16.06 -2.16 12.63
C ASP A 263 -15.86 -0.70 12.22
N ASP A 264 -14.69 -0.35 11.63
CA ASP A 264 -14.45 0.99 11.08
C ASP A 264 -15.42 1.34 9.94
N GLY A 265 -15.85 0.35 9.16
CA GLY A 265 -16.90 0.54 8.16
C GLY A 265 -18.24 0.86 8.81
N LEU A 266 -18.66 0.04 9.77
CA LEU A 266 -19.93 0.18 10.49
C LEU A 266 -20.02 1.52 11.22
N ASP A 267 -18.97 1.91 11.93
CA ASP A 267 -18.88 3.18 12.66
C ASP A 267 -18.96 4.40 11.73
N ASN A 268 -18.53 4.25 10.47
CA ASN A 268 -18.63 5.28 9.43
C ASN A 268 -19.89 5.14 8.55
N GLY A 269 -20.88 4.35 8.97
CA GLY A 269 -22.18 4.25 8.29
C GLY A 269 -22.17 3.41 7.00
N LEU A 270 -21.27 2.42 6.87
CA LEU A 270 -21.19 1.50 5.72
C LEU A 270 -22.51 0.89 5.32
N ILE A 271 -23.25 0.35 6.28
CA ILE A 271 -24.54 -0.28 6.01
C ILE A 271 -25.54 0.75 5.51
N LYS A 272 -25.59 1.94 6.13
CA LYS A 272 -26.47 3.03 5.71
C LYS A 272 -26.14 3.49 4.28
N SER A 273 -24.87 3.77 3.98
CA SER A 273 -24.43 4.19 2.64
C SER A 273 -24.65 3.11 1.57
N LEU A 274 -24.43 1.83 1.90
CA LEU A 274 -24.76 0.71 1.01
C LEU A 274 -26.26 0.62 0.76
N LEU A 275 -27.10 0.73 1.79
CA LEU A 275 -28.55 0.69 1.67
C LEU A 275 -29.10 1.89 0.89
N ASP A 276 -28.60 3.09 1.15
CA ASP A 276 -29.00 4.31 0.44
C ASP A 276 -28.65 4.21 -1.06
N LYS A 277 -27.47 3.66 -1.39
CA LYS A 277 -27.03 3.51 -2.79
C LYS A 277 -27.67 2.33 -3.51
N PHE A 278 -27.86 1.19 -2.84
CA PHE A 278 -28.63 0.07 -3.40
C PHE A 278 -30.09 0.43 -3.58
N GLY A 279 -30.70 1.11 -2.60
CA GLY A 279 -32.06 1.64 -2.70
C GLY A 279 -32.19 2.62 -3.87
N ASN A 280 -31.22 3.52 -4.02
CA ASN A 280 -31.18 4.43 -5.16
C ASN A 280 -31.05 3.72 -6.51
N TYR A 281 -30.28 2.63 -6.58
CA TYR A 281 -30.04 1.90 -7.83
C TYR A 281 -31.17 0.93 -8.19
N VAL A 282 -31.71 0.20 -7.21
CA VAL A 282 -32.71 -0.86 -7.43
C VAL A 282 -34.12 -0.28 -7.49
N ILE A 283 -34.38 0.79 -6.73
CA ILE A 283 -35.73 1.32 -6.56
C ILE A 283 -35.81 2.71 -7.20
N VAL A 284 -35.03 3.68 -6.72
CA VAL A 284 -35.25 5.10 -7.10
C VAL A 284 -34.90 5.38 -8.56
N SER A 285 -33.77 4.90 -9.09
CA SER A 285 -33.36 5.14 -10.48
C SER A 285 -34.31 4.48 -11.50
N PRO A 286 -34.71 3.20 -11.36
CA PRO A 286 -35.73 2.62 -12.22
C PRO A 286 -37.07 3.35 -12.13
N LEU A 287 -37.49 3.79 -10.93
CA LEU A 287 -38.73 4.54 -10.76
C LEU A 287 -38.65 5.91 -11.45
N THR A 288 -37.54 6.63 -11.26
CA THR A 288 -37.30 7.96 -11.84
C THR A 288 -37.21 7.86 -13.36
N ASN A 289 -36.53 6.83 -13.88
CA ASN A 289 -36.45 6.58 -15.31
C ASN A 289 -37.80 6.18 -15.88
N TYR A 290 -38.60 5.39 -15.17
CA TYR A 290 -39.96 5.06 -15.58
C TYR A 290 -40.85 6.31 -15.63
N ILE A 291 -40.78 7.17 -14.61
CA ILE A 291 -41.53 8.43 -14.55
C ILE A 291 -41.13 9.34 -15.73
N LYS A 292 -39.83 9.52 -15.97
CA LYS A 292 -39.31 10.34 -17.08
C LYS A 292 -39.64 9.77 -18.45
N ASN A 293 -39.37 8.49 -18.67
CA ASN A 293 -39.56 7.86 -19.99
C ASN A 293 -41.04 7.78 -20.40
N ASN A 294 -41.96 7.85 -19.44
CA ASN A 294 -43.40 7.89 -19.70
C ASN A 294 -44.01 9.29 -19.53
N ASN A 295 -43.19 10.34 -19.38
CA ASN A 295 -43.63 11.73 -19.18
C ASN A 295 -44.66 11.91 -18.04
N LEU A 296 -44.56 11.10 -16.97
CA LEU A 296 -45.52 11.10 -15.86
C LEU A 296 -45.28 12.23 -14.86
N GLU A 297 -44.23 13.03 -15.06
CA GLU A 297 -43.83 14.13 -14.18
C GLU A 297 -44.98 15.13 -13.98
N ASP A 298 -45.63 15.55 -15.07
CA ASP A 298 -46.74 16.50 -15.03
C ASP A 298 -48.03 15.91 -14.43
N GLU A 299 -48.27 14.60 -14.60
CA GLU A 299 -49.44 13.92 -14.02
C GLU A 299 -49.29 13.76 -12.50
N ILE A 300 -48.10 13.40 -12.03
CA ILE A 300 -47.80 13.27 -10.61
C ILE A 300 -47.94 14.63 -9.89
N LEU A 301 -47.57 15.72 -10.57
CA LEU A 301 -47.70 17.09 -10.04
C LEU A 301 -49.13 17.61 -10.01
N LYS A 302 -49.93 17.28 -11.01
CA LYS A 302 -51.37 17.59 -11.02
C LYS A 302 -52.12 16.91 -9.87
N LEU A 303 -51.65 15.74 -9.43
CA LEU A 303 -52.22 15.00 -8.30
C LEU A 303 -51.78 15.52 -6.92
N ASN A 304 -50.75 16.38 -6.84
CA ASN A 304 -50.22 16.93 -5.58
C ASN A 304 -49.97 18.45 -5.68
N PRO A 305 -51.04 19.27 -5.80
CA PRO A 305 -50.93 20.70 -6.10
C PRO A 305 -50.27 21.55 -5.00
N GLU A 306 -50.07 21.03 -3.79
CA GLU A 306 -49.53 21.77 -2.65
C GLU A 306 -48.00 21.68 -2.47
N LYS A 307 -47.27 20.93 -3.31
CA LYS A 307 -45.80 20.79 -3.17
C LYS A 307 -45.05 21.17 -4.43
N ASN A 308 -44.06 22.06 -4.27
CA ASN A 308 -43.15 22.46 -5.34
C ASN A 308 -42.13 21.34 -5.62
N VAL A 309 -41.99 20.93 -6.88
CA VAL A 309 -41.02 19.92 -7.38
C VAL A 309 -39.64 20.08 -6.75
N LYS A 310 -39.17 21.32 -6.62
CA LYS A 310 -37.85 21.62 -6.05
C LYS A 310 -37.75 21.12 -4.60
N GLU A 311 -38.77 21.27 -3.76
CA GLU A 311 -38.71 20.84 -2.36
C GLU A 311 -38.78 19.32 -2.18
N VAL A 312 -39.43 18.61 -3.11
CA VAL A 312 -39.52 17.15 -3.08
C VAL A 312 -38.22 16.51 -3.61
N ILE A 313 -37.63 17.09 -4.65
CA ILE A 313 -36.37 16.59 -5.24
C ILE A 313 -35.14 16.98 -4.41
N THR A 314 -35.15 18.14 -3.73
CA THR A 314 -33.97 18.59 -2.95
C THR A 314 -33.86 17.91 -1.58
N ASN A 315 -34.94 17.25 -1.10
CA ASN A 315 -34.98 16.53 0.18
C ASN A 315 -34.84 15.00 0.04
N TRP A 316 -34.57 14.49 -1.16
CA TRP A 316 -34.23 13.09 -1.45
C TRP A 316 -32.76 12.98 -1.82
#